data_AF-A0AAN7X7R4-F1
#
_entry.id   AF-A0AAN7X7R4-F1
#
_cell.length_a   1.000
_cell.length_b   1.000
_cell.length_c   1.000
_cell.angle_alpha   90.00
_cell.angle_beta   90.00
_cell.angle_gamma   90.00
#
_symmetry.space_group_name_H-M   'P 1'
#
loop_
_entity.id
_entity.type
_entity.pdbx_description
1 polymer ?
#
loop_
_entity_poly.entity_id
_entity_poly.type
_entity_poly.pdbx_seq_one_letter_code
_entity_poly.pdbx_strand_id
1 'polypeptide(L)'
;MARWEGVDTESSHQTIIIMEEDPAVTEAATYLFERHLTLSTLLRYQKGALHILRRGHFFSSRNHDVILVGHGSISANGTVQLAGHGPEELARFVSTLFGPLGSIRFISCCLGNNRHFMVQLLQALRSVGVETKLYLFNSFLSVRSDGEIMTRTDEVWRSHDQTARVLAELDQKGDLLTEVELGCAGPVFSDYKGKVLYIQTLEWPSHPQMFVPMELRKKYPYIDCLEGLTWSLFFEESERRRAPDYVPETRLLTAVWLTEPEEHNIDFKHITNIQDLLAEIRYNAKEEVASDLYYVLNECIYKVHGKNLKVRLAGKFMSTKNQAEVEYFRQSFNDQQGEASLQELGQGLKASKFTEFCRQTFQFQQCNYNCERWGRYFMTAVFSASVCNFRTFSLFLMSVIGCEVGRSRGTDSPLCTAFVGADHPMETDQPWPEQLRRGFYGCTLENFEIAPVNRQIWLDEVVSKENALYIKSNQMMNAVDHDEQTELEIFGKVKVMNKYVFSSYLEFFRGTPEGKKLKMGCAPSFNEEFNP
;
A
#
# COMPACT_ATOMS: atom_id res chain seq x y z
N MET A 1 18.15 -15.08 49.08
CA MET A 1 16.93 -14.46 49.64
C MET A 1 16.46 -13.44 48.63
N ALA A 2 15.32 -13.53 47.94
CA ALA A 2 14.13 -14.38 48.04
C ALA A 2 13.61 -14.66 46.60
N ARG A 3 13.47 -15.92 46.18
CA ARG A 3 12.19 -16.59 45.85
C ARG A 3 10.96 -15.69 45.77
N TRP A 4 10.45 -15.51 44.55
CA TRP A 4 9.03 -15.44 44.22
C TRP A 4 8.81 -16.25 42.93
N GLU A 5 8.71 -17.56 43.10
CA GLU A 5 7.88 -18.41 42.23
C GLU A 5 6.45 -18.33 42.78
N GLY A 6 5.45 -18.25 41.89
CA GLY A 6 4.06 -18.52 42.25
C GLY A 6 3.04 -17.64 41.55
N VAL A 7 2.70 -17.99 40.31
CA VAL A 7 1.37 -18.56 40.05
C VAL A 7 1.60 -19.78 39.14
N ASP A 8 1.33 -20.96 39.66
CA ASP A 8 1.25 -22.21 38.92
C ASP A 8 0.23 -22.09 37.77
N THR A 9 0.70 -22.31 36.55
CA THR A 9 -0.09 -22.99 35.53
C THR A 9 0.70 -24.24 35.18
N GLU A 10 0.14 -25.43 35.45
CA GLU A 10 0.66 -26.71 34.91
C GLU A 10 1.11 -26.47 33.47
N SER A 11 2.36 -26.77 33.14
CA SER A 11 2.92 -26.46 31.82
C SER A 11 2.17 -27.23 30.73
N SER A 12 1.18 -26.58 30.11
CA SER A 12 0.36 -27.10 29.03
C SER A 12 1.23 -27.41 27.82
N HIS A 13 1.00 -28.57 27.21
CA HIS A 13 1.66 -28.90 25.93
C HIS A 13 1.18 -27.90 24.87
N GLN A 14 2.09 -27.39 24.03
CA GLN A 14 1.79 -26.41 22.99
C GLN A 14 1.95 -27.01 21.60
N THR A 15 0.96 -26.88 20.73
CA THR A 15 1.11 -27.20 19.31
C THR A 15 1.27 -25.90 18.53
N ILE A 16 2.45 -25.72 17.94
CA ILE A 16 2.78 -24.57 17.11
C ILE A 16 2.60 -24.98 15.66
N ILE A 17 1.81 -24.22 14.92
CA ILE A 17 1.41 -24.54 13.54
C ILE A 17 1.86 -23.41 12.62
N ILE A 18 2.70 -23.76 11.65
CA ILE A 18 3.03 -22.91 10.50
C ILE A 18 1.83 -22.94 9.54
N MET A 19 1.14 -21.82 9.39
CA MET A 19 -0.09 -21.74 8.59
C MET A 19 0.15 -21.45 7.11
N GLU A 20 1.31 -20.88 6.74
CA GLU A 20 1.68 -20.59 5.35
C GLU A 20 3.18 -20.77 5.10
N GLU A 21 3.55 -20.88 3.82
CA GLU A 21 4.95 -21.02 3.39
C GLU A 21 5.62 -19.64 3.20
N ASP A 22 5.80 -18.92 4.30
CA ASP A 22 6.59 -17.67 4.35
C ASP A 22 7.84 -17.84 5.24
N PRO A 23 9.02 -17.29 4.87
CA PRO A 23 10.23 -17.37 5.68
C PRO A 23 10.10 -16.77 7.08
N ALA A 24 9.45 -15.61 7.24
CA ALA A 24 9.25 -14.96 8.53
C ALA A 24 8.30 -15.77 9.42
N VAL A 25 7.23 -16.34 8.84
CA VAL A 25 6.31 -17.24 9.55
C VAL A 25 7.03 -18.52 10.01
N THR A 26 7.82 -19.13 9.12
CA THR A 26 8.56 -20.36 9.41
C THR A 26 9.61 -20.14 10.50
N GLU A 27 10.37 -19.05 10.43
CA GLU A 27 11.35 -18.69 11.46
C GLU A 27 10.68 -18.40 12.80
N ALA A 28 9.60 -17.61 12.81
CA ALA A 28 8.88 -17.27 14.03
C ALA A 28 8.35 -18.53 14.75
N ALA A 29 7.70 -19.43 14.01
CA ALA A 29 7.24 -20.70 14.55
C ALA A 29 8.38 -21.59 15.06
N THR A 30 9.51 -21.59 14.36
CA THR A 30 10.70 -22.35 14.75
C THR A 30 11.31 -21.81 16.05
N TYR A 31 11.44 -20.49 16.20
CA TYR A 31 11.96 -19.88 17.43
C TYR A 31 11.01 -20.07 18.62
N LEU A 32 9.68 -20.00 18.41
CA LEU A 32 8.70 -20.34 19.44
C LEU A 32 8.84 -21.80 19.89
N PHE A 33 9.07 -22.73 18.96
CA PHE A 33 9.30 -24.15 19.27
C PHE A 33 10.60 -24.35 20.05
N GLU A 34 11.68 -23.68 19.64
CA GLU A 34 13.00 -23.79 20.27
C GLU A 34 13.02 -23.25 21.70
N ARG A 35 12.16 -22.29 22.03
CA ARG A 35 11.98 -21.79 23.40
C ARG A 35 11.46 -22.85 24.37
N HIS A 36 10.63 -23.78 23.90
CA HIS A 36 9.97 -24.80 24.74
C HIS A 36 10.05 -26.21 24.12
N LEU A 37 11.23 -26.63 23.64
CA LEU A 37 11.47 -27.88 22.90
C LEU A 37 10.78 -29.13 23.44
N THR A 38 10.80 -29.33 24.77
CA THR A 38 10.27 -30.55 25.40
C THR A 38 8.75 -30.55 25.54
N LEU A 39 8.12 -29.37 25.49
CA LEU A 39 6.69 -29.14 25.74
C LEU A 39 5.94 -28.68 24.48
N SER A 40 6.62 -28.58 23.34
CA SER A 40 6.02 -28.12 22.10
C SER A 40 6.06 -29.17 21.00
N THR A 41 5.05 -29.16 20.13
CA THR A 41 5.06 -29.88 18.85
C THR A 41 4.99 -28.85 17.72
N LEU A 42 5.86 -28.97 16.72
CA LEU A 42 5.87 -28.10 15.55
C LEU A 42 5.23 -28.82 14.36
N LEU A 43 4.15 -28.25 13.86
CA LEU A 43 3.40 -28.72 12.70
C LEU A 43 3.45 -27.71 11.57
N ARG A 44 3.18 -28.17 10.36
CA ARG A 44 2.88 -27.34 9.20
C ARG A 44 1.53 -27.70 8.62
N TYR A 45 0.72 -26.70 8.35
CA TYR A 45 -0.50 -26.84 7.57
C TYR A 45 -0.18 -26.68 6.08
N GLN A 46 -0.55 -27.66 5.26
CA GLN A 46 -0.34 -27.61 3.82
C GLN A 46 -1.45 -28.37 3.10
N LYS A 47 -2.11 -27.72 2.13
CA LYS A 47 -3.15 -28.33 1.26
C LYS A 47 -4.24 -29.10 2.03
N GLY A 48 -4.72 -28.54 3.14
CA GLY A 48 -5.78 -29.16 3.94
C GLY A 48 -5.30 -30.22 4.95
N ALA A 49 -4.00 -30.49 5.04
CA ALA A 49 -3.43 -31.50 5.93
C ALA A 49 -2.38 -30.92 6.89
N LEU A 50 -2.25 -31.56 8.06
CA LEU A 50 -1.21 -31.26 9.04
C LEU A 50 -0.04 -32.24 8.91
N HIS A 51 1.16 -31.68 8.79
CA HIS A 51 2.40 -32.42 8.72
C HIS A 51 3.23 -32.15 9.98
N ILE A 52 3.60 -33.20 10.69
CA ILE A 52 4.48 -33.10 11.86
C ILE A 52 5.90 -32.83 11.37
N LEU A 53 6.48 -31.70 11.76
CA LEU A 53 7.88 -31.37 11.45
C LEU A 53 8.81 -31.78 12.59
N ARG A 54 8.44 -31.44 13.82
CA ARG A 54 9.20 -31.79 15.03
C ARG A 54 8.21 -32.11 16.16
N ARG A 55 8.51 -33.12 16.97
CA ARG A 55 7.66 -33.53 18.09
C ARG A 55 8.42 -33.36 19.41
N GLY A 56 7.76 -32.77 20.40
CA GLY A 56 8.26 -32.69 21.77
C GLY A 56 8.27 -34.07 22.44
N HIS A 57 9.11 -34.21 23.47
CA HIS A 57 9.27 -35.48 24.18
C HIS A 57 8.09 -35.81 25.11
N PHE A 58 7.28 -34.82 25.48
CA PHE A 58 6.14 -34.98 26.39
C PHE A 58 4.84 -34.46 25.76
N PHE A 59 3.79 -35.26 25.82
CA PHE A 59 2.43 -34.87 25.43
C PHE A 59 1.53 -34.93 26.67
N SER A 60 1.04 -33.77 27.13
CA SER A 60 0.02 -33.71 28.17
C SER A 60 -1.35 -33.98 27.56
N SER A 61 -2.16 -34.83 28.19
CA SER A 61 -3.53 -35.14 27.76
C SER A 61 -4.57 -34.12 28.25
N ARG A 62 -4.15 -33.08 28.98
CA ARG A 62 -5.01 -32.04 29.56
C ARG A 62 -4.54 -30.65 29.14
N ASN A 63 -5.50 -29.81 28.76
CA ASN A 63 -5.36 -28.39 28.40
C ASN A 63 -4.25 -28.12 27.38
N HIS A 64 -4.54 -28.41 26.12
CA HIS A 64 -3.60 -28.24 25.02
C HIS A 64 -3.72 -26.83 24.40
N ASP A 65 -2.63 -26.05 24.41
CA ASP A 65 -2.63 -24.73 23.76
C ASP A 65 -2.21 -24.84 22.30
N VAL A 66 -2.95 -24.18 21.43
CA VAL A 66 -2.67 -24.14 20.00
C VAL A 66 -2.14 -22.77 19.63
N ILE A 67 -1.01 -22.72 18.95
CA ILE A 67 -0.36 -21.49 18.50
C ILE A 67 -0.37 -21.50 16.98
N LEU A 68 -1.20 -20.64 16.39
CA LEU A 68 -1.29 -20.47 14.94
C LEU A 68 -0.39 -19.31 14.53
N VAL A 69 0.59 -19.58 13.66
CA VAL A 69 1.57 -18.60 13.20
C VAL A 69 1.32 -18.31 11.73
N GLY A 70 1.07 -17.04 11.39
CA GLY A 70 0.79 -16.60 10.04
C GLY A 70 0.57 -15.10 9.95
N HIS A 71 0.64 -14.57 8.75
CA HIS A 71 0.25 -13.23 8.38
C HIS A 71 -1.27 -13.09 8.51
N GLY A 72 -1.68 -11.91 8.96
CA GLY A 72 -3.08 -11.51 8.83
C GLY A 72 -3.30 -11.09 7.39
N SER A 73 -4.50 -11.25 6.88
CA SER A 73 -4.90 -10.61 5.63
C SER A 73 -6.33 -10.18 5.72
N ILE A 74 -6.73 -9.29 4.82
CA ILE A 74 -8.14 -8.98 4.60
C ILE A 74 -8.44 -9.60 3.25
N SER A 75 -9.26 -10.66 3.24
CA SER A 75 -9.74 -11.19 1.96
C SER A 75 -10.52 -10.13 1.24
N ALA A 76 -10.72 -10.38 -0.04
CA ALA A 76 -11.44 -9.49 -0.92
C ALA A 76 -12.69 -8.91 -0.19
N ASN A 77 -13.63 -9.78 0.18
CA ASN A 77 -14.91 -9.43 0.83
C ASN A 77 -14.84 -8.67 2.18
N GLY A 78 -13.66 -8.24 2.64
CA GLY A 78 -13.46 -7.50 3.89
C GLY A 78 -13.34 -8.42 5.10
N THR A 79 -13.44 -9.74 4.92
CA THR A 79 -13.25 -10.69 6.00
C THR A 79 -11.78 -10.74 6.38
N VAL A 80 -11.49 -10.58 7.66
CA VAL A 80 -10.12 -10.77 8.17
C VAL A 80 -9.80 -12.26 8.19
N GLN A 81 -8.58 -12.60 7.81
CA GLN A 81 -8.09 -13.95 7.68
C GLN A 81 -6.72 -14.10 8.33
N LEU A 82 -6.37 -15.33 8.68
CA LEU A 82 -5.00 -15.73 9.03
C LEU A 82 -4.48 -16.66 7.93
N ALA A 83 -3.36 -16.32 7.30
CA ALA A 83 -2.77 -17.12 6.22
C ALA A 83 -3.78 -17.48 5.11
N GLY A 84 -4.66 -16.53 4.76
CA GLY A 84 -5.73 -16.74 3.76
C GLY A 84 -6.96 -17.51 4.27
N HIS A 85 -7.01 -17.91 5.54
CA HIS A 85 -8.12 -18.66 6.14
C HIS A 85 -9.04 -17.77 6.97
N GLY A 86 -10.32 -17.78 6.62
CA GLY A 86 -11.37 -17.10 7.38
C GLY A 86 -11.77 -17.82 8.66
N PRO A 87 -12.61 -17.18 9.51
CA PRO A 87 -13.06 -17.74 10.79
C PRO A 87 -13.61 -19.16 10.73
N GLU A 88 -14.47 -19.46 9.75
CA GLU A 88 -15.13 -20.76 9.63
C GLU A 88 -14.17 -21.86 9.17
N GLU A 89 -13.17 -21.51 8.36
CA GLU A 89 -12.12 -22.43 7.93
C GLU A 89 -11.17 -22.73 9.08
N LEU A 90 -10.76 -21.71 9.82
CA LEU A 90 -9.93 -21.85 11.01
C LEU A 90 -10.63 -22.71 12.07
N ALA A 91 -11.94 -22.52 12.30
CA ALA A 91 -12.69 -23.34 13.24
C ALA A 91 -12.77 -24.81 12.81
N ARG A 92 -13.06 -25.08 11.53
CA ARG A 92 -13.04 -26.43 10.95
C ARG A 92 -11.66 -27.06 11.03
N PHE A 93 -10.62 -26.28 10.83
CA PHE A 93 -9.24 -26.71 10.95
C PHE A 93 -8.91 -27.09 12.40
N VAL A 94 -9.21 -26.20 13.35
CA VAL A 94 -8.94 -26.41 14.78
C VAL A 94 -9.69 -27.62 15.32
N SER A 95 -10.90 -27.90 14.85
CA SER A 95 -11.66 -29.10 15.30
C SER A 95 -11.03 -30.43 14.87
N THR A 96 -10.09 -30.43 13.92
CA THR A 96 -9.31 -31.63 13.56
C THR A 96 -8.14 -31.90 14.50
N LEU A 97 -7.81 -30.97 15.40
CA LEU A 97 -6.74 -31.12 16.37
C LEU A 97 -7.18 -32.06 17.51
N PHE A 98 -6.23 -32.86 18.01
CA PHE A 98 -6.52 -33.91 18.99
C PHE A 98 -6.59 -33.36 20.43
N GLY A 99 -7.66 -33.72 21.16
CA GLY A 99 -7.79 -33.53 22.61
C GLY A 99 -8.52 -32.26 23.04
N PRO A 100 -8.74 -32.08 24.36
CA PRO A 100 -9.38 -30.89 24.90
C PRO A 100 -8.45 -29.66 24.75
N LEU A 101 -8.87 -28.71 23.94
CA LEU A 101 -8.17 -27.46 23.67
C LEU A 101 -8.30 -26.52 24.87
N GLY A 102 -7.17 -25.98 25.33
CA GLY A 102 -7.11 -24.95 26.36
C GLY A 102 -7.38 -23.58 25.76
N SER A 103 -6.36 -23.02 25.09
CA SER A 103 -6.46 -21.74 24.40
C SER A 103 -5.90 -21.77 22.98
N ILE A 104 -6.33 -20.81 22.16
CA ILE A 104 -5.80 -20.59 20.81
C ILE A 104 -5.09 -19.25 20.79
N ARG A 105 -3.79 -19.25 20.54
CA ARG A 105 -2.98 -18.06 20.38
C ARG A 105 -2.67 -17.80 18.92
N PHE A 106 -2.94 -16.58 18.48
CA PHE A 106 -2.64 -16.08 17.15
C PHE A 106 -1.34 -15.28 17.20
N ILE A 107 -0.31 -15.79 16.53
CA ILE A 107 0.96 -15.07 16.33
C ILE A 107 0.86 -14.42 14.96
N SER A 108 0.25 -13.23 14.96
CA SER A 108 -0.07 -12.44 13.77
C SER A 108 -0.23 -10.97 14.16
N CYS A 109 0.07 -10.04 13.26
CA CYS A 109 -0.12 -8.62 13.54
C CYS A 109 -1.60 -8.25 13.57
N CYS A 110 -1.97 -7.36 14.48
CA CYS A 110 -3.21 -6.57 14.47
C CYS A 110 -4.56 -7.33 14.36
N LEU A 111 -4.61 -8.67 14.40
CA LEU A 111 -5.87 -9.44 14.38
C LEU A 111 -6.77 -9.12 15.59
N GLY A 112 -6.17 -8.74 16.72
CA GLY A 112 -6.90 -8.31 17.92
C GLY A 112 -7.70 -7.02 17.75
N ASN A 113 -7.47 -6.26 16.66
CA ASN A 113 -8.24 -5.05 16.35
C ASN A 113 -9.60 -5.36 15.71
N ASN A 114 -9.81 -6.58 15.20
CA ASN A 114 -11.04 -6.91 14.48
C ASN A 114 -12.03 -7.68 15.36
N ARG A 115 -12.99 -6.95 15.94
CA ARG A 115 -14.06 -7.53 16.77
C ARG A 115 -14.94 -8.52 16.01
N HIS A 116 -15.19 -8.28 14.72
CA HIS A 116 -16.04 -9.15 13.91
C HIS A 116 -15.41 -10.52 13.69
N PHE A 117 -14.11 -10.56 13.36
CA PHE A 117 -13.32 -11.78 13.24
C PHE A 117 -13.36 -12.59 14.53
N MET A 118 -13.11 -11.95 15.68
CA MET A 118 -13.13 -12.61 16.98
C MET A 118 -14.49 -13.26 17.27
N VAL A 119 -15.59 -12.53 17.04
CA VAL A 119 -16.96 -13.05 17.20
C VAL A 119 -17.19 -14.25 16.28
N GLN A 120 -16.95 -14.09 14.98
CA GLN A 120 -17.22 -15.13 13.98
C GLN A 120 -16.42 -16.40 14.27
N LEU A 121 -15.14 -16.27 14.63
CA LEU A 121 -14.28 -17.40 14.90
C LEU A 121 -14.74 -18.14 16.17
N LEU A 122 -15.00 -17.42 17.26
CA LEU A 122 -15.48 -18.05 18.49
C LEU A 122 -16.86 -18.71 18.31
N GLN A 123 -17.76 -18.10 17.52
CA GLN A 123 -19.06 -18.70 17.20
C GLN A 123 -18.89 -19.96 16.33
N ALA A 124 -18.00 -19.91 15.34
CA ALA A 124 -17.69 -21.06 14.49
C ALA A 124 -17.00 -22.19 15.29
N LEU A 125 -16.12 -21.88 16.24
CA LEU A 125 -15.52 -22.86 17.15
C LEU A 125 -16.58 -23.51 18.04
N ARG A 126 -17.48 -22.71 18.62
CA ARG A 126 -18.58 -23.22 19.45
C ARG A 126 -19.51 -24.13 18.65
N SER A 127 -19.78 -23.82 17.38
CA SER A 127 -20.66 -24.65 16.52
C SER A 127 -20.06 -26.02 16.18
N VAL A 128 -18.73 -26.16 16.23
CA VAL A 128 -18.01 -27.43 16.09
C VAL A 128 -17.65 -28.07 17.44
N GLY A 129 -18.22 -27.58 18.54
CA GLY A 129 -18.06 -28.15 19.89
C GLY A 129 -16.77 -27.76 20.61
N VAL A 130 -16.10 -26.69 20.19
CA VAL A 130 -14.88 -26.16 20.83
C VAL A 130 -15.20 -24.90 21.61
N GLU A 131 -15.20 -24.98 22.94
CA GLU A 131 -15.24 -23.81 23.84
C GLU A 131 -13.82 -23.45 24.28
N THR A 132 -13.37 -22.24 23.96
CA THR A 132 -11.99 -21.82 24.20
C THR A 132 -11.86 -20.29 24.25
N LYS A 133 -10.65 -19.82 24.56
CA LYS A 133 -10.26 -18.41 24.56
C LYS A 133 -9.27 -18.14 23.43
N LEU A 134 -9.38 -16.97 22.81
CA LEU A 134 -8.43 -16.50 21.82
C LEU A 134 -7.44 -15.51 22.46
N TYR A 135 -6.15 -15.71 22.22
CA TYR A 135 -5.11 -14.73 22.52
C TYR A 135 -4.62 -14.13 21.21
N LEU A 136 -4.86 -12.83 21.01
CA LEU A 136 -4.48 -12.09 19.81
C LEU A 136 -3.61 -10.88 20.16
N PHE A 137 -3.09 -10.21 19.13
CA PHE A 137 -2.33 -8.98 19.27
C PHE A 137 -2.96 -7.84 18.47
N ASN A 138 -2.95 -6.62 19.04
CA ASN A 138 -3.46 -5.40 18.41
C ASN A 138 -2.35 -4.55 17.76
N SER A 139 -1.09 -4.98 17.85
CA SER A 139 0.10 -4.28 17.37
C SER A 139 0.83 -5.05 16.28
N PHE A 140 1.92 -4.46 15.78
CA PHE A 140 2.92 -5.20 15.01
C PHE A 140 3.61 -6.24 15.89
N LEU A 141 4.10 -7.32 15.28
CA LEU A 141 4.62 -8.51 15.94
C LEU A 141 5.81 -9.08 15.17
N SER A 142 6.84 -9.46 15.91
CA SER A 142 7.96 -10.27 15.44
C SER A 142 8.35 -11.27 16.52
N VAL A 143 9.06 -12.34 16.15
CA VAL A 143 9.60 -13.30 17.11
C VAL A 143 11.12 -13.27 16.98
N ARG A 144 11.81 -13.04 18.09
CA ARG A 144 13.27 -13.02 18.16
C ARG A 144 13.81 -14.44 18.19
N SER A 145 15.10 -14.61 17.91
CA SER A 145 15.77 -15.92 17.82
C SER A 145 15.73 -16.77 19.11
N ASP A 146 15.41 -16.17 20.25
CA ASP A 146 15.20 -16.85 21.53
C ASP A 146 13.72 -17.21 21.80
N GLY A 147 12.85 -16.99 20.81
CA GLY A 147 11.40 -17.21 20.91
C GLY A 147 10.67 -16.16 21.73
N GLU A 148 11.30 -15.01 22.02
CA GLU A 148 10.60 -13.88 22.62
C GLU A 148 9.73 -13.16 21.59
N ILE A 149 8.46 -12.95 21.96
CA ILE A 149 7.51 -12.19 21.15
C ILE A 149 7.79 -10.71 21.37
N MET A 150 8.12 -10.04 20.28
CA MET A 150 8.38 -8.60 20.21
C MET A 150 7.16 -7.93 19.59
N THR A 151 6.68 -6.87 20.21
CA THR A 151 5.59 -6.04 19.69
C THR A 151 6.13 -4.67 19.32
N ARG A 152 5.55 -4.02 18.30
CA ARG A 152 5.93 -2.66 17.92
C ARG A 152 4.73 -1.73 17.92
N THR A 153 4.90 -0.64 18.66
CA THR A 153 3.95 0.47 18.82
C THR A 153 4.77 1.76 18.66
N ASP A 154 4.30 2.70 17.85
CA ASP A 154 4.98 3.97 17.56
C ASP A 154 6.46 3.80 17.16
N GLU A 155 6.74 2.87 16.24
CA GLU A 155 8.08 2.51 15.74
C GLU A 155 9.06 1.93 16.77
N VAL A 156 8.63 1.70 18.01
CA VAL A 156 9.48 1.17 19.07
C VAL A 156 9.16 -0.29 19.33
N TRP A 157 10.17 -1.16 19.20
CA TRP A 157 10.05 -2.56 19.59
C TRP A 157 10.11 -2.72 21.10
N ARG A 158 9.18 -3.49 21.64
CA ARG A 158 9.09 -3.83 23.05
C ARG A 158 8.97 -5.33 23.20
N SER A 159 9.49 -5.84 24.30
CA SER A 159 9.22 -7.21 24.71
C SER A 159 8.26 -7.22 25.90
N HIS A 160 7.55 -8.33 26.11
CA HIS A 160 6.60 -8.49 27.22
C HIS A 160 5.52 -7.38 27.33
N ASP A 161 5.15 -6.74 26.21
CA ASP A 161 4.11 -5.72 26.21
C ASP A 161 2.71 -6.36 26.34
N GLN A 162 2.16 -6.29 27.55
CA GLN A 162 0.81 -6.79 27.84
C GLN A 162 -0.27 -5.93 27.21
N THR A 163 -0.02 -4.63 27.01
CA THR A 163 -1.00 -3.71 26.40
C THR A 163 -1.29 -4.04 24.94
N ALA A 164 -0.35 -4.74 24.30
CA ALA A 164 -0.47 -5.20 22.93
C ALA A 164 -1.34 -6.48 22.77
N ARG A 165 -1.70 -7.13 23.88
CA ARG A 165 -2.41 -8.41 23.90
C ARG A 165 -3.90 -8.20 24.10
N VAL A 166 -4.69 -8.98 23.36
CA VAL A 166 -6.15 -9.01 23.45
C VAL A 166 -6.58 -10.44 23.76
N LEU A 167 -7.25 -10.62 24.89
CA LEU A 167 -7.95 -11.84 25.25
C LEU A 167 -9.40 -11.72 24.79
N ALA A 168 -9.90 -12.71 24.07
CA ALA A 168 -11.28 -12.74 23.59
C ALA A 168 -11.96 -14.08 23.89
N GLU A 169 -13.17 -14.02 24.45
CA GLU A 169 -14.02 -15.16 24.71
C GLU A 169 -15.51 -14.80 24.55
N LEU A 170 -16.36 -15.81 24.36
CA LEU A 170 -17.81 -15.61 24.35
C LEU A 170 -18.38 -15.97 25.71
N ASP A 171 -19.28 -15.14 26.23
CA ASP A 171 -20.05 -15.46 27.42
C ASP A 171 -21.11 -16.56 27.15
N GLN A 172 -21.89 -16.89 28.18
CA GLN A 172 -22.97 -17.89 28.09
C GLN A 172 -24.10 -17.48 27.14
N LYS A 173 -24.29 -16.18 26.90
CA LYS A 173 -25.30 -15.64 25.97
C LYS A 173 -24.79 -15.57 24.52
N GLY A 174 -23.48 -15.70 24.33
CA GLY A 174 -22.83 -15.55 23.03
C GLY A 174 -22.35 -14.12 22.75
N ASP A 175 -22.31 -13.26 23.77
CA ASP A 175 -21.73 -11.93 23.68
C ASP A 175 -20.20 -12.00 23.83
N LEU A 176 -19.49 -11.21 23.04
CA LEU A 176 -18.03 -11.15 23.08
C LEU A 176 -17.54 -10.35 24.29
N LEU A 177 -16.77 -11.01 25.14
CA LEU A 177 -15.95 -10.42 26.18
C LEU A 177 -14.53 -10.25 25.65
N THR A 178 -14.05 -9.01 25.65
CA THR A 178 -12.66 -8.69 25.31
C THR A 178 -11.99 -8.08 26.54
N GLU A 179 -10.87 -8.65 26.95
CA GLU A 179 -10.00 -8.11 27.97
C GLU A 179 -8.68 -7.69 27.31
N VAL A 180 -8.36 -6.41 27.41
CA VAL A 180 -7.01 -5.92 27.11
C VAL A 180 -6.24 -6.03 28.41
N GLU A 181 -5.18 -6.85 28.45
CA GLU A 181 -4.39 -7.02 29.66
C GLU A 181 -3.81 -5.66 30.08
N LEU A 182 -4.32 -5.11 31.20
CA LEU A 182 -3.77 -3.91 31.81
C LEU A 182 -2.43 -4.28 32.44
N GLY A 183 -1.34 -3.96 31.74
CA GLY A 183 0.00 -4.35 32.16
C GLY A 183 1.05 -3.30 31.82
N CYS A 184 2.23 -3.45 32.42
CA CYS A 184 3.36 -2.59 32.11
C CYS A 184 3.94 -2.96 30.74
N ALA A 185 4.22 -1.95 29.92
CA ALA A 185 5.04 -2.14 28.74
C ALA A 185 6.45 -2.58 29.17
N GLY A 186 6.92 -3.70 28.64
CA GLY A 186 8.26 -4.20 28.95
C GLY A 186 9.37 -3.38 28.25
N PRO A 187 10.62 -3.87 28.31
CA PRO A 187 11.78 -3.12 27.86
C PRO A 187 11.74 -2.81 26.36
N VAL A 188 12.30 -1.64 26.01
CA VAL A 188 12.45 -1.15 24.63
C VAL A 188 13.74 -1.66 24.00
N PHE A 189 13.68 -2.03 22.73
CA PHE A 189 14.81 -2.51 21.93
C PHE A 189 14.96 -1.69 20.64
N SER A 190 15.67 -0.56 20.73
CA SER A 190 15.86 0.37 19.59
C SER A 190 16.63 -0.22 18.41
N ASP A 191 17.58 -1.12 18.67
CA ASP A 191 18.47 -1.67 17.63
C ASP A 191 17.88 -2.93 16.96
N TYR A 192 16.76 -3.43 17.46
CA TYR A 192 16.10 -4.59 16.91
C TYR A 192 15.31 -4.19 15.66
N LYS A 193 15.74 -4.70 14.49
CA LYS A 193 15.05 -4.41 13.21
C LYS A 193 13.80 -5.27 12.99
N GLY A 194 13.71 -6.42 13.65
CA GLY A 194 12.59 -7.37 13.54
C GLY A 194 12.43 -8.01 12.15
N LYS A 195 11.73 -9.13 12.11
CA LYS A 195 11.09 -9.66 10.91
C LYS A 195 9.58 -9.66 11.17
N VAL A 196 8.89 -8.62 10.69
CA VAL A 196 7.49 -8.37 11.04
C VAL A 196 6.59 -9.39 10.36
N LEU A 197 5.61 -9.93 11.09
CA LEU A 197 4.53 -10.72 10.49
C LEU A 197 3.44 -9.79 9.94
N TYR A 198 3.46 -9.38 8.69
CA TYR A 198 2.54 -8.32 8.22
C TYR A 198 1.04 -8.70 8.29
N ILE A 199 0.16 -7.69 8.33
CA ILE A 199 -1.18 -7.84 7.73
C ILE A 199 -1.00 -7.52 6.24
N GLN A 200 -1.14 -8.51 5.35
CA GLN A 200 -1.21 -8.26 3.92
C GLN A 200 -2.51 -7.51 3.61
N THR A 201 -2.42 -6.22 3.30
CA THR A 201 -3.52 -5.44 2.71
C THR A 201 -3.55 -5.57 1.18
N LEU A 202 -3.33 -6.80 0.68
CA LEU A 202 -3.26 -7.27 -0.72
C LEU A 202 -1.82 -7.57 -1.18
N GLU A 203 -1.54 -8.83 -1.54
CA GLU A 203 -0.27 -9.22 -2.16
C GLU A 203 -0.02 -8.42 -3.43
N TRP A 204 1.24 -7.96 -3.61
CA TRP A 204 1.66 -7.43 -4.90
C TRP A 204 1.38 -8.48 -5.96
N PRO A 205 0.64 -8.12 -7.02
CA PRO A 205 0.10 -9.13 -7.91
C PRO A 205 1.25 -9.83 -8.65
N SER A 206 1.28 -11.15 -8.58
CA SER A 206 2.37 -11.99 -9.10
C SER A 206 2.25 -12.29 -10.59
N HIS A 207 1.08 -12.02 -11.19
CA HIS A 207 0.78 -12.25 -12.59
C HIS A 207 -0.16 -11.14 -13.11
N PRO A 208 -0.06 -10.78 -14.41
CA PRO A 208 -1.02 -9.89 -15.07
C PRO A 208 -2.49 -10.20 -14.74
N GLN A 209 -3.23 -9.19 -14.28
CA GLN A 209 -4.68 -9.29 -14.04
C GLN A 209 -5.38 -7.93 -14.28
N MET A 210 -6.69 -7.98 -14.50
CA MET A 210 -7.53 -6.79 -14.65
C MET A 210 -8.08 -6.39 -13.29
N PHE A 211 -7.98 -5.11 -12.93
CA PHE A 211 -8.43 -4.58 -11.65
C PHE A 211 -9.74 -3.81 -11.76
N VAL A 212 -10.04 -3.26 -12.94
CA VAL A 212 -11.32 -2.59 -13.19
C VAL A 212 -12.42 -3.63 -13.41
N PRO A 213 -13.60 -3.49 -12.76
CA PRO A 213 -14.72 -4.40 -12.92
C PRO A 213 -15.11 -4.60 -14.39
N MET A 214 -15.54 -5.82 -14.73
CA MET A 214 -15.85 -6.20 -16.10
C MET A 214 -16.96 -5.32 -16.71
N GLU A 215 -17.93 -4.90 -15.90
CA GLU A 215 -19.06 -4.05 -16.29
C GLU A 215 -18.55 -2.70 -16.80
N LEU A 216 -17.61 -2.11 -16.06
CA LEU A 216 -16.98 -0.84 -16.44
C LEU A 216 -16.03 -1.04 -17.62
N ARG A 217 -15.29 -2.14 -17.72
CA ARG A 217 -14.44 -2.45 -18.89
C ARG A 217 -15.25 -2.65 -20.18
N LYS A 218 -16.48 -3.15 -20.07
CA LYS A 218 -17.42 -3.22 -21.21
C LYS A 218 -17.90 -1.82 -21.61
N LYS A 219 -18.22 -0.97 -20.64
CA LYS A 219 -18.65 0.42 -20.86
C LYS A 219 -17.52 1.32 -21.39
N TYR A 220 -16.30 1.10 -20.93
CA TYR A 220 -15.12 1.91 -21.18
C TYR A 220 -14.00 1.05 -21.81
N PRO A 221 -14.03 0.85 -23.13
CA PRO A 221 -13.24 -0.19 -23.80
C PRO A 221 -11.73 0.06 -23.82
N TYR A 222 -11.26 1.28 -23.56
CA TYR A 222 -9.83 1.61 -23.58
C TYR A 222 -9.13 1.33 -22.25
N ILE A 223 -9.89 1.03 -21.20
CA ILE A 223 -9.34 0.71 -19.88
C ILE A 223 -8.43 -0.52 -19.94
N ASP A 224 -8.78 -1.52 -20.75
CA ASP A 224 -7.97 -2.73 -20.89
C ASP A 224 -6.51 -2.41 -21.29
N CYS A 225 -6.32 -1.42 -22.18
CA CYS A 225 -5.00 -0.96 -22.60
C CYS A 225 -4.29 -0.13 -21.51
N LEU A 226 -5.03 0.73 -20.81
CA LEU A 226 -4.48 1.51 -19.71
C LEU A 226 -3.98 0.59 -18.57
N GLU A 227 -4.71 -0.47 -18.26
CA GLU A 227 -4.27 -1.49 -17.30
C GLU A 227 -2.98 -2.17 -17.79
N GLY A 228 -2.92 -2.57 -19.07
CA GLY A 228 -1.70 -3.15 -19.66
C GLY A 228 -0.48 -2.23 -19.61
N LEU A 229 -0.65 -0.93 -19.89
CA LEU A 229 0.42 0.06 -19.75
C LEU A 229 0.88 0.18 -18.29
N THR A 230 -0.08 0.21 -17.37
CA THR A 230 0.18 0.27 -15.92
C THR A 230 0.96 -0.95 -15.45
N TRP A 231 0.60 -2.15 -15.93
CA TRP A 231 1.37 -3.37 -15.71
C TRP A 231 2.81 -3.23 -16.19
N SER A 232 3.01 -2.75 -17.41
CA SER A 232 4.34 -2.58 -18.00
C SER A 232 5.25 -1.63 -17.21
N LEU A 233 4.65 -0.64 -16.53
CA LEU A 233 5.36 0.35 -15.73
C LEU A 233 5.60 -0.10 -14.29
N PHE A 234 4.80 -1.00 -13.71
CA PHE A 234 4.87 -1.29 -12.27
C PHE A 234 5.24 -2.74 -11.92
N PHE A 235 5.06 -3.72 -12.82
CA PHE A 235 5.16 -5.14 -12.46
C PHE A 235 6.58 -5.66 -12.12
N GLU A 236 7.60 -5.30 -12.89
CA GLU A 236 8.82 -6.13 -12.99
C GLU A 236 9.96 -5.82 -12.02
N GLU A 237 9.90 -4.72 -11.26
CA GLU A 237 10.94 -4.42 -10.28
C GLU A 237 10.50 -4.85 -8.88
N SER A 238 10.91 -6.07 -8.50
CA SER A 238 10.85 -6.61 -7.13
C SER A 238 11.91 -5.99 -6.21
N GLU A 239 12.90 -5.28 -6.77
CA GLU A 239 13.90 -4.56 -5.99
C GLU A 239 13.27 -3.40 -5.22
N ARG A 240 13.64 -3.27 -3.93
CA ARG A 240 13.26 -2.16 -3.05
C ARG A 240 14.03 -0.88 -3.39
N ARG A 241 14.12 -0.55 -4.68
CA ARG A 241 14.82 0.63 -5.16
C ARG A 241 14.08 1.87 -4.70
N ARG A 242 14.85 2.82 -4.17
CA ARG A 242 14.40 4.16 -3.80
C ARG A 242 15.07 5.17 -4.72
N ALA A 243 14.52 6.38 -4.75
CA ALA A 243 15.22 7.56 -5.22
C ALA A 243 16.52 7.77 -4.41
N PRO A 244 17.52 8.46 -4.99
CA PRO A 244 18.75 8.78 -4.29
C PRO A 244 18.48 9.70 -3.09
N ASP A 245 19.37 9.66 -2.10
CA ASP A 245 19.33 10.62 -0.99
C ASP A 245 19.68 12.02 -1.50
N TYR A 246 19.00 13.04 -0.99
CA TYR A 246 19.31 14.42 -1.31
C TYR A 246 20.59 14.84 -0.58
N VAL A 247 21.59 15.24 -1.37
CA VAL A 247 22.80 15.90 -0.89
C VAL A 247 22.85 17.28 -1.53
N PRO A 248 22.85 18.38 -0.74
CA PRO A 248 22.87 19.74 -1.31
C PRO A 248 24.12 19.94 -2.16
N GLU A 249 23.93 20.39 -3.41
CA GLU A 249 25.03 20.57 -4.38
C GLU A 249 26.10 21.57 -3.89
N THR A 250 25.68 22.56 -3.09
CA THR A 250 26.56 23.54 -2.46
C THR A 250 26.41 23.49 -0.94
N ARG A 251 27.55 23.50 -0.24
CA ARG A 251 27.63 23.62 1.24
C ARG A 251 27.03 24.92 1.81
N LEU A 252 26.53 25.80 0.94
CA LEU A 252 25.90 27.07 1.30
C LEU A 252 24.38 26.97 1.39
N LEU A 253 23.77 25.92 0.83
CA LEU A 253 22.34 25.68 0.93
C LEU A 253 22.05 24.95 2.24
N THR A 254 21.10 25.48 3.00
CA THR A 254 20.65 24.90 4.26
C THR A 254 19.13 24.79 4.23
N ALA A 255 18.58 23.77 4.89
CA ALA A 255 17.13 23.63 5.02
C ALA A 255 16.56 24.81 5.81
N VAL A 256 15.70 25.60 5.17
CA VAL A 256 14.88 26.63 5.79
C VAL A 256 13.49 26.05 5.98
N TRP A 257 13.15 25.78 7.24
CA TRP A 257 11.85 25.22 7.62
C TRP A 257 10.77 26.28 7.75
N LEU A 258 9.56 25.93 7.31
CA LEU A 258 8.32 26.65 7.62
C LEU A 258 7.81 26.24 9.01
N THR A 259 7.97 24.97 9.36
CA THR A 259 7.73 24.43 10.69
C THR A 259 8.89 23.51 11.05
N GLU A 260 9.51 23.75 12.19
CA GLU A 260 10.60 22.89 12.66
C GLU A 260 10.10 21.43 12.78
N PRO A 261 10.85 20.46 12.24
CA PRO A 261 10.48 19.07 12.39
C PRO A 261 10.73 18.57 13.81
N GLU A 262 9.88 17.65 14.27
CA GLU A 262 10.04 16.98 15.56
C GLU A 262 11.24 16.01 15.55
N GLU A 263 11.55 15.45 14.39
CA GLU A 263 12.69 14.54 14.19
C GLU A 263 13.94 15.31 13.76
N HIS A 264 15.08 14.96 14.37
CA HIS A 264 16.36 15.63 14.11
C HIS A 264 17.17 14.98 12.98
N ASN A 265 16.86 13.74 12.61
CA ASN A 265 17.48 13.02 11.50
C ASN A 265 16.41 12.66 10.46
N ILE A 266 16.25 13.51 9.45
CA ILE A 266 15.31 13.30 8.36
C ILE A 266 16.07 12.77 7.14
N ASP A 267 15.63 11.62 6.64
CA ASP A 267 16.11 11.07 5.37
C ASP A 267 15.34 11.73 4.22
N PHE A 268 16.04 12.55 3.43
CA PHE A 268 15.48 13.22 2.27
C PHE A 268 15.71 12.40 1.00
N LYS A 269 14.64 12.07 0.29
CA LYS A 269 14.73 11.49 -1.05
C LYS A 269 14.66 12.57 -2.13
N HIS A 270 15.57 12.51 -3.09
CA HIS A 270 15.67 13.49 -4.16
C HIS A 270 14.95 12.99 -5.41
N ILE A 271 13.87 13.67 -5.80
CA ILE A 271 13.17 13.36 -7.05
C ILE A 271 13.73 14.29 -8.14
N THR A 272 14.65 13.77 -8.97
CA THR A 272 15.30 14.54 -10.04
C THR A 272 14.79 14.22 -11.43
N ASN A 273 14.19 13.04 -11.59
CA ASN A 273 13.75 12.52 -12.87
C ASN A 273 12.52 11.63 -12.68
N ILE A 274 11.91 11.23 -13.80
CA ILE A 274 10.71 10.40 -13.81
C ILE A 274 10.96 8.98 -13.25
N GLN A 275 12.17 8.44 -13.34
CA GLN A 275 12.50 7.13 -12.75
C GLN A 275 12.51 7.19 -11.22
N ASP A 276 13.07 8.26 -10.64
CA ASP A 276 13.04 8.49 -9.19
C ASP A 276 11.59 8.57 -8.71
N LEU A 277 10.76 9.32 -9.44
CA LEU A 277 9.35 9.47 -9.15
C LEU A 277 8.61 8.12 -9.19
N LEU A 278 8.85 7.31 -10.22
CA LEU A 278 8.27 5.97 -10.36
C LEU A 278 8.70 5.03 -9.23
N ALA A 279 9.98 5.06 -8.84
CA ALA A 279 10.50 4.26 -7.73
C ALA A 279 9.82 4.60 -6.40
N GLU A 280 9.64 5.90 -6.12
CA GLU A 280 8.97 6.35 -4.90
C GLU A 280 7.47 6.07 -4.93
N ILE A 281 6.79 6.20 -6.07
CA ILE A 281 5.37 5.81 -6.19
C ILE A 281 5.20 4.32 -5.83
N ARG A 282 6.06 3.46 -6.38
CA ARG A 282 6.04 2.02 -6.06
C ARG A 282 6.29 1.75 -4.59
N TYR A 283 7.30 2.40 -4.00
CA TYR A 283 7.64 2.23 -2.60
C TYR A 283 6.45 2.54 -1.67
N ASN A 284 5.79 3.69 -1.90
CA ASN A 284 4.67 4.14 -1.05
C ASN A 284 3.38 3.33 -1.26
N ALA A 285 3.28 2.60 -2.37
CA ALA A 285 2.14 1.74 -2.67
C ALA A 285 2.32 0.30 -2.19
N LYS A 286 3.57 -0.21 -2.13
CA LYS A 286 3.91 -1.54 -1.59
C LYS A 286 3.92 -1.59 -0.07
N GLU A 287 4.43 -0.52 0.53
CA GLU A 287 4.61 -0.44 1.97
C GLU A 287 3.42 0.34 2.56
N GLU A 288 2.78 -0.19 3.60
CA GLU A 288 2.04 0.66 4.54
C GLU A 288 3.08 1.48 5.32
N VAL A 289 3.64 2.50 4.65
CA VAL A 289 4.56 3.44 5.28
C VAL A 289 3.78 4.13 6.40
N ALA A 290 4.00 3.68 7.64
CA ALA A 290 3.32 4.25 8.80
C ALA A 290 3.89 5.64 9.16
N SER A 291 5.16 5.87 8.81
CA SER A 291 5.90 7.11 9.06
C SER A 291 5.75 8.12 7.93
N ASP A 292 5.95 9.39 8.27
CA ASP A 292 5.97 10.45 7.27
C ASP A 292 7.29 10.42 6.48
N LEU A 293 7.23 10.80 5.21
CA LEU A 293 8.39 10.82 4.31
C LEU A 293 8.65 12.22 3.79
N TYR A 294 9.92 12.51 3.52
CA TYR A 294 10.37 13.82 3.04
C TYR A 294 11.02 13.69 1.67
N TYR A 295 10.50 14.45 0.72
CA TYR A 295 10.97 14.50 -0.65
C TYR A 295 11.49 15.89 -0.99
N VAL A 296 12.56 15.94 -1.77
CA VAL A 296 13.09 17.17 -2.34
C VAL A 296 12.77 17.19 -3.82
N LEU A 297 12.13 18.27 -4.26
CA LEU A 297 11.78 18.54 -5.66
C LEU A 297 11.99 20.03 -5.93
N ASN A 298 12.87 20.38 -6.88
CA ASN A 298 13.28 21.77 -7.14
C ASN A 298 13.71 22.52 -5.87
N GLU A 299 14.58 21.89 -5.07
CA GLU A 299 15.08 22.40 -3.78
C GLU A 299 14.01 22.60 -2.68
N CYS A 300 12.73 22.39 -2.99
CA CYS A 300 11.62 22.49 -2.05
C CYS A 300 11.46 21.16 -1.32
N ILE A 301 11.22 21.24 -0.01
CA ILE A 301 11.05 20.09 0.88
C ILE A 301 9.56 19.85 1.06
N TYR A 302 9.08 18.68 0.63
CA TYR A 302 7.70 18.25 0.78
C TYR A 302 7.61 17.10 1.77
N LYS A 303 6.74 17.25 2.76
CA LYS A 303 6.39 16.16 3.68
C LYS A 303 5.13 15.47 3.15
N VAL A 304 5.22 14.15 2.97
CA VAL A 304 4.09 13.28 2.59
C VAL A 304 3.72 12.44 3.80
N HIS A 305 2.46 12.53 4.22
CA HIS A 305 2.00 11.81 5.39
C HIS A 305 1.80 10.31 5.08
N GLY A 306 2.37 9.43 5.91
CA GLY A 306 2.46 8.00 5.61
C GLY A 306 1.12 7.31 5.37
N LYS A 307 0.10 7.66 6.17
CA LYS A 307 -1.22 6.98 6.14
C LYS A 307 -2.17 7.49 5.06
N ASN A 308 -2.26 8.81 4.88
CA ASN A 308 -3.26 9.44 4.01
C ASN A 308 -2.66 10.14 2.78
N LEU A 309 -1.33 10.06 2.60
CA LEU A 309 -0.60 10.59 1.45
C LEU A 309 -0.76 12.10 1.25
N LYS A 310 -1.23 12.84 2.26
CA LYS A 310 -1.38 14.29 2.20
C LYS A 310 -0.01 14.94 2.10
N VAL A 311 0.09 15.93 1.21
CA VAL A 311 1.34 16.63 0.95
C VAL A 311 1.30 18.04 1.51
N ARG A 312 2.34 18.40 2.27
CA ARG A 312 2.60 19.76 2.70
C ARG A 312 3.98 20.23 2.26
N LEU A 313 4.09 21.52 1.95
CA LEU A 313 5.39 22.17 1.86
C LEU A 313 5.95 22.32 3.28
N ALA A 314 7.08 21.69 3.56
CA ALA A 314 7.72 21.71 4.87
C ALA A 314 8.85 22.75 4.96
N GLY A 315 9.52 23.01 3.85
CA GLY A 315 10.64 23.95 3.80
C GLY A 315 11.25 24.05 2.41
N LYS A 316 12.42 24.69 2.33
CA LYS A 316 13.20 24.83 1.10
C LYS A 316 14.69 24.86 1.44
N PHE A 317 15.52 24.21 0.64
CA PHE A 317 16.97 24.39 0.67
C PHE A 317 17.32 25.71 -0.01
N MET A 318 17.87 26.66 0.74
CA MET A 318 18.24 27.97 0.21
C MET A 318 19.41 28.59 0.98
N SER A 319 20.02 29.63 0.42
CA SER A 319 21.13 30.35 1.05
C SER A 319 20.63 31.19 2.22
N THR A 320 21.18 30.96 3.42
CA THR A 320 20.86 31.74 4.63
C THR A 320 21.59 33.08 4.71
N LYS A 321 22.43 33.41 3.73
CA LYS A 321 23.14 34.70 3.67
C LYS A 321 22.20 35.87 3.37
N ASN A 322 21.07 35.61 2.70
CA ASN A 322 20.08 36.61 2.33
C ASN A 322 18.84 36.50 3.24
N GLN A 323 18.88 37.12 4.42
CA GLN A 323 17.80 37.02 5.39
C GLN A 323 16.45 37.51 4.87
N ALA A 324 16.44 38.54 4.01
CA ALA A 324 15.20 39.07 3.42
C ALA A 324 14.47 38.03 2.56
N GLU A 325 15.20 37.19 1.83
CA GLU A 325 14.63 36.12 1.00
C GLU A 325 14.08 34.98 1.85
N VAL A 326 14.78 34.63 2.94
CA VAL A 326 14.33 33.64 3.92
C VAL A 326 13.04 34.09 4.62
N GLU A 327 12.98 35.35 5.03
CA GLU A 327 11.79 35.93 5.65
C GLU A 327 10.62 36.01 4.67
N TYR A 328 10.87 36.42 3.43
CA TYR A 328 9.86 36.44 2.37
C TYR A 328 9.28 35.05 2.13
N PHE A 329 10.12 34.02 2.04
CA PHE A 329 9.67 32.63 1.92
C PHE A 329 8.77 32.21 3.10
N ARG A 330 9.22 32.44 4.34
CA ARG A 330 8.43 32.08 5.53
C ARG A 330 7.09 32.80 5.57
N GLN A 331 7.07 34.10 5.31
CA GLN A 331 5.83 34.89 5.30
C GLN A 331 4.87 34.44 4.18
N SER A 332 5.39 34.09 3.00
CA SER A 332 4.57 33.71 1.84
C SER A 332 3.87 32.35 1.98
N PHE A 333 4.37 31.48 2.86
CA PHE A 333 3.90 30.10 3.00
C PHE A 333 3.52 29.69 4.43
N ASN A 334 3.52 30.62 5.40
CA ASN A 334 3.21 30.31 6.81
C ASN A 334 1.80 29.73 7.01
N ASP A 335 0.83 30.18 6.21
CA ASP A 335 -0.59 29.81 6.34
C ASP A 335 -0.94 28.49 5.63
N GLN A 336 0.01 27.86 4.95
CA GLN A 336 -0.22 26.69 4.10
C GLN A 336 -0.24 25.34 4.86
N GLN A 337 -0.38 25.37 6.19
CA GLN A 337 -0.26 24.19 7.06
C GLN A 337 -1.48 23.26 7.06
N GLY A 338 -2.63 23.72 6.54
CA GLY A 338 -3.86 22.95 6.48
C GLY A 338 -3.91 21.92 5.34
N GLU A 339 -4.81 20.95 5.50
CA GLU A 339 -5.20 20.05 4.42
C GLU A 339 -5.90 20.85 3.32
N ALA A 340 -5.48 20.65 2.07
CA ALA A 340 -6.02 21.35 0.92
C ALA A 340 -6.39 20.34 -0.16
N SER A 341 -7.57 20.50 -0.73
CA SER A 341 -8.02 19.80 -1.93
C SER A 341 -7.17 20.20 -3.15
N LEU A 342 -7.18 19.40 -4.23
CA LEU A 342 -6.48 19.79 -5.45
C LEU A 342 -7.05 21.09 -6.03
N GLN A 343 -8.36 21.30 -5.91
CA GLN A 343 -8.99 22.55 -6.34
C GLN A 343 -8.42 23.77 -5.61
N GLU A 344 -8.24 23.69 -4.29
CA GLU A 344 -7.63 24.75 -3.48
C GLU A 344 -6.16 24.95 -3.82
N LEU A 345 -5.39 23.87 -3.98
CA LEU A 345 -3.98 23.93 -4.38
C LEU A 345 -3.80 24.54 -5.78
N GLY A 346 -4.78 24.35 -6.66
CA GLY A 346 -4.80 24.91 -8.01
C GLY A 346 -5.10 26.42 -8.06
N GLN A 347 -5.60 27.02 -6.98
CA GLN A 347 -5.99 28.44 -6.99
C GLN A 347 -4.77 29.34 -7.24
N GLY A 348 -4.89 30.21 -8.25
CA GLY A 348 -3.82 31.11 -8.67
C GLY A 348 -2.73 30.46 -9.52
N LEU A 349 -2.82 29.15 -9.79
CA LEU A 349 -1.98 28.47 -10.79
C LEU A 349 -2.68 28.52 -12.15
N LYS A 350 -1.90 28.83 -13.20
CA LYS A 350 -2.40 28.80 -14.58
C LYS A 350 -2.21 27.40 -15.14
N ALA A 351 -3.29 26.67 -15.42
CA ALA A 351 -3.23 25.29 -15.91
C ALA A 351 -2.28 25.11 -17.12
N SER A 352 -2.22 26.08 -18.03
CA SER A 352 -1.31 26.08 -19.19
C SER A 352 0.19 26.10 -18.85
N LYS A 353 0.57 26.30 -17.58
CA LYS A 353 1.96 26.26 -17.10
C LYS A 353 2.36 24.91 -16.48
N PHE A 354 1.43 23.96 -16.35
CA PHE A 354 1.72 22.67 -15.73
C PHE A 354 2.77 21.86 -16.48
N THR A 355 2.60 21.68 -17.80
CA THR A 355 3.58 20.95 -18.62
C THR A 355 4.93 21.66 -18.63
N GLU A 356 4.92 23.00 -18.65
CA GLU A 356 6.14 23.81 -18.56
C GLU A 356 6.88 23.58 -17.23
N PHE A 357 6.16 23.50 -16.11
CA PHE A 357 6.72 23.15 -14.82
C PHE A 357 7.33 21.73 -14.82
N CYS A 358 6.62 20.75 -15.38
CA CYS A 358 7.12 19.37 -15.49
C CYS A 358 8.41 19.31 -16.31
N ARG A 359 8.45 20.02 -17.44
CA ARG A 359 9.62 20.13 -18.32
C ARG A 359 10.81 20.76 -17.61
N GLN A 360 10.58 21.91 -16.96
CA GLN A 360 11.57 22.60 -16.15
C GLN A 360 12.17 21.70 -15.07
N THR A 361 11.31 20.97 -14.37
CA THR A 361 11.69 20.08 -13.27
C THR A 361 12.49 18.86 -13.73
N PHE A 362 11.97 18.11 -14.71
CA PHE A 362 12.51 16.78 -15.04
C PHE A 362 13.46 16.76 -16.24
N GLN A 363 13.36 17.73 -17.15
CA GLN A 363 14.25 17.83 -18.31
C GLN A 363 15.39 18.82 -18.06
N PHE A 364 15.09 20.01 -17.53
CA PHE A 364 16.08 21.06 -17.33
C PHE A 364 16.66 21.09 -15.92
N GLN A 365 16.09 20.32 -14.99
CA GLN A 365 16.50 20.28 -13.58
C GLN A 365 16.52 21.68 -12.93
N GLN A 366 15.65 22.57 -13.41
CA GLN A 366 15.58 23.95 -12.95
C GLN A 366 14.14 24.44 -13.07
N CYS A 367 13.58 24.90 -11.96
CA CYS A 367 12.28 25.56 -11.93
C CYS A 367 12.44 27.06 -11.69
N ASN A 368 11.76 27.88 -12.51
CA ASN A 368 11.92 29.33 -12.52
C ASN A 368 10.68 30.12 -12.07
N TYR A 369 9.54 29.45 -11.85
CA TYR A 369 8.28 30.14 -11.57
C TYR A 369 7.39 29.34 -10.62
N ASN A 370 7.03 29.93 -9.48
CA ASN A 370 6.12 29.38 -8.47
C ASN A 370 6.42 27.92 -8.09
N CYS A 371 7.70 27.57 -7.96
CA CYS A 371 8.16 26.19 -7.79
C CYS A 371 7.62 25.51 -6.54
N GLU A 372 7.43 26.29 -5.48
CA GLU A 372 6.87 25.86 -4.20
C GLU A 372 5.39 25.47 -4.37
N ARG A 373 4.61 26.28 -5.09
CA ARG A 373 3.18 26.04 -5.31
C ARG A 373 2.94 24.95 -6.34
N TRP A 374 3.65 25.00 -7.47
CA TRP A 374 3.57 23.98 -8.51
C TRP A 374 4.09 22.63 -8.02
N GLY A 375 5.18 22.61 -7.25
CA GLY A 375 5.70 21.37 -6.68
C GLY A 375 4.74 20.78 -5.65
N ARG A 376 4.12 21.59 -4.77
CA ARG A 376 3.06 21.10 -3.87
C ARG A 376 1.88 20.53 -4.66
N TYR A 377 1.41 21.25 -5.68
CA TYR A 377 0.33 20.78 -6.55
C TYR A 377 0.69 19.45 -7.22
N PHE A 378 1.88 19.37 -7.83
CA PHE A 378 2.38 18.18 -8.52
C PHE A 378 2.50 16.98 -7.60
N MET A 379 3.06 17.16 -6.40
CA MET A 379 3.20 16.08 -5.44
C MET A 379 1.82 15.54 -4.99
N THR A 380 0.79 16.37 -4.92
CA THR A 380 -0.58 15.89 -4.64
C THR A 380 -1.24 15.26 -5.87
N ALA A 381 -1.26 15.97 -7.00
CA ALA A 381 -1.99 15.61 -8.21
C ALA A 381 -1.36 14.44 -8.98
N VAL A 382 -0.04 14.31 -8.94
CA VAL A 382 0.68 13.27 -9.67
C VAL A 382 1.20 12.22 -8.69
N PHE A 383 2.03 12.59 -7.72
CA PHE A 383 2.67 11.61 -6.85
C PHE A 383 1.68 10.87 -5.94
N SER A 384 0.99 11.56 -5.04
CA SER A 384 0.05 10.91 -4.10
C SER A 384 -1.12 10.24 -4.82
N ALA A 385 -1.66 10.88 -5.86
CA ALA A 385 -2.69 10.31 -6.72
C ALA A 385 -2.22 8.99 -7.38
N SER A 386 -0.99 8.93 -7.88
CA SER A 386 -0.41 7.71 -8.46
C SER A 386 -0.13 6.63 -7.44
N VAL A 387 0.24 6.99 -6.20
CA VAL A 387 0.35 6.02 -5.11
C VAL A 387 -1.03 5.41 -4.81
N CYS A 388 -2.08 6.22 -4.80
CA CYS A 388 -3.44 5.75 -4.61
C CYS A 388 -3.89 4.84 -5.77
N ASN A 389 -3.56 5.18 -7.02
CA ASN A 389 -3.97 4.44 -8.21
C ASN A 389 -2.90 4.53 -9.31
N PHE A 390 -2.22 3.41 -9.60
CA PHE A 390 -1.12 3.43 -10.57
C PHE A 390 -1.52 3.84 -12.00
N ARG A 391 -2.79 3.65 -12.38
CA ARG A 391 -3.29 4.10 -13.69
C ARG A 391 -3.13 5.61 -13.88
N THR A 392 -3.19 6.38 -12.80
CA THR A 392 -2.97 7.84 -12.83
C THR A 392 -1.57 8.19 -13.34
N PHE A 393 -0.53 7.43 -12.96
CA PHE A 393 0.83 7.70 -13.44
C PHE A 393 0.98 7.43 -14.93
N SER A 394 0.41 6.32 -15.40
CA SER A 394 0.36 5.97 -16.83
C SER A 394 -0.29 7.09 -17.64
N LEU A 395 -1.44 7.60 -17.18
CA LEU A 395 -2.16 8.72 -17.79
C LEU A 395 -1.37 10.03 -17.74
N PHE A 396 -0.69 10.31 -16.63
CA PHE A 396 0.16 11.51 -16.50
C PHE A 396 1.25 11.52 -17.55
N LEU A 397 1.97 10.40 -17.69
CA LEU A 397 3.00 10.26 -18.72
C LEU A 397 2.41 10.50 -20.11
N MET A 398 1.38 9.73 -20.48
CA MET A 398 0.68 9.86 -21.77
C MET A 398 0.23 11.30 -22.08
N SER A 399 -0.32 12.00 -21.08
CA SER A 399 -0.82 13.36 -21.25
C SER A 399 0.30 14.38 -21.46
N VAL A 400 1.39 14.28 -20.68
CA VAL A 400 2.54 15.17 -20.80
C VAL A 400 3.26 14.97 -22.14
N ILE A 401 3.44 13.73 -22.59
CA ILE A 401 4.06 13.43 -23.89
C ILE A 401 3.16 13.92 -25.02
N GLY A 402 1.88 13.55 -25.00
CA GLY A 402 0.93 13.98 -26.02
C GLY A 402 0.88 15.51 -26.12
N CYS A 403 0.99 16.20 -24.97
CA CYS A 403 1.12 17.66 -24.95
C CYS A 403 2.42 18.15 -25.61
N GLU A 404 3.59 17.60 -25.24
CA GLU A 404 4.88 18.05 -25.79
C GLU A 404 5.04 17.73 -27.28
N VAL A 405 4.59 16.54 -27.72
CA VAL A 405 4.54 16.16 -29.14
C VAL A 405 3.59 17.08 -29.92
N GLY A 406 2.41 17.36 -29.36
CA GLY A 406 1.41 18.26 -29.96
C GLY A 406 1.83 19.73 -29.97
N ARG A 407 2.73 20.15 -29.09
CA ARG A 407 3.24 21.52 -28.96
C ARG A 407 3.92 22.04 -30.22
N SER A 408 4.45 21.14 -31.05
CA SER A 408 4.96 21.42 -32.40
C SER A 408 3.91 22.03 -33.35
N ARG A 409 2.61 21.90 -33.05
CA ARG A 409 1.48 22.40 -33.84
C ARG A 409 0.57 23.43 -33.14
N GLY A 410 0.89 23.84 -31.91
CA GLY A 410 0.13 24.85 -31.13
C GLY A 410 -0.13 24.43 -29.69
N THR A 411 -0.11 25.40 -28.76
CA THR A 411 0.00 25.18 -27.30
C THR A 411 -1.31 24.94 -26.54
N ASP A 412 -2.47 24.93 -27.21
CA ASP A 412 -3.78 25.06 -26.56
C ASP A 412 -4.60 23.77 -26.53
N SER A 413 -3.94 22.61 -26.51
CA SER A 413 -4.64 21.32 -26.36
C SER A 413 -5.21 21.18 -24.95
N PRO A 414 -6.51 20.86 -24.78
CA PRO A 414 -7.11 20.53 -23.48
C PRO A 414 -6.40 19.37 -22.75
N LEU A 415 -5.63 18.54 -23.47
CA LEU A 415 -4.79 17.48 -22.91
C LEU A 415 -3.69 18.04 -22.00
N CYS A 416 -3.08 19.17 -22.39
CA CYS A 416 -2.00 19.82 -21.65
C CYS A 416 -2.42 20.33 -20.27
N THR A 417 -3.72 20.49 -20.05
CA THR A 417 -4.31 20.98 -18.81
C THR A 417 -5.14 19.91 -18.08
N ALA A 418 -5.18 18.67 -18.59
CA ALA A 418 -6.06 17.63 -18.05
C ALA A 418 -5.76 17.26 -16.58
N PHE A 419 -4.49 17.38 -16.18
CA PHE A 419 -4.06 17.16 -14.80
C PHE A 419 -4.21 18.40 -13.90
N VAL A 420 -4.74 19.50 -14.44
CA VAL A 420 -5.02 20.73 -13.69
C VAL A 420 -6.45 21.19 -13.95
N GLY A 421 -7.41 20.44 -13.39
CA GLY A 421 -8.84 20.76 -13.51
C GLY A 421 -9.75 19.56 -13.23
N ALA A 422 -11.03 19.72 -13.58
CA ALA A 422 -12.08 18.72 -13.34
C ALA A 422 -11.88 17.41 -14.14
N ASP A 423 -11.03 17.43 -15.18
CA ASP A 423 -10.67 16.25 -15.98
C ASP A 423 -9.68 15.33 -15.25
N HIS A 424 -9.15 15.74 -14.08
CA HIS A 424 -8.24 14.93 -13.28
C HIS A 424 -8.95 13.65 -12.80
N PRO A 425 -8.44 12.43 -13.11
CA PRO A 425 -9.16 11.18 -12.82
C PRO A 425 -9.48 10.94 -11.34
N MET A 426 -8.70 11.54 -10.44
CA MET A 426 -8.85 11.38 -8.99
C MET A 426 -9.65 12.52 -8.32
N GLU A 427 -10.11 13.52 -9.09
CA GLU A 427 -11.08 14.49 -8.61
C GLU A 427 -12.48 13.93 -8.86
N THR A 428 -13.29 13.77 -7.82
CA THR A 428 -14.63 13.18 -7.92
C THR A 428 -15.64 13.98 -7.12
N ASP A 429 -16.90 13.99 -7.59
CA ASP A 429 -18.00 14.63 -6.85
C ASP A 429 -18.40 13.81 -5.62
N GLN A 430 -18.11 12.51 -5.63
CA GLN A 430 -18.30 11.61 -4.49
C GLN A 430 -17.07 11.60 -3.56
N PRO A 431 -17.27 11.46 -2.24
CA PRO A 431 -16.16 11.36 -1.30
C PRO A 431 -15.39 10.06 -1.52
N TRP A 432 -14.08 10.14 -1.32
CA TRP A 432 -13.20 8.98 -1.36
C TRP A 432 -13.56 7.96 -0.28
N PRO A 433 -13.35 6.66 -0.55
CA PRO A 433 -13.38 5.62 0.45
C PRO A 433 -12.56 5.92 1.71
N GLU A 434 -13.11 5.64 2.90
CA GLU A 434 -12.39 5.80 4.18
C GLU A 434 -11.11 4.94 4.26
N GLN A 435 -11.12 3.77 3.64
CA GLN A 435 -9.95 2.89 3.56
C GLN A 435 -9.46 2.82 2.11
N LEU A 436 -8.40 3.59 1.83
CA LEU A 436 -7.79 3.67 0.51
C LEU A 436 -6.89 2.47 0.27
N ARG A 437 -7.27 1.63 -0.70
CA ARG A 437 -6.32 0.73 -1.36
C ARG A 437 -5.35 1.56 -2.21
N ARG A 438 -4.13 1.05 -2.38
CA ARG A 438 -3.05 1.71 -3.12
C ARG A 438 -2.61 0.87 -4.31
N GLY A 439 -1.85 1.50 -5.20
CA GLY A 439 -1.20 0.85 -6.33
C GLY A 439 -2.20 0.26 -7.33
N PHE A 440 -1.99 -1.01 -7.70
CA PHE A 440 -2.84 -1.72 -8.66
C PHE A 440 -4.28 -1.91 -8.18
N TYR A 441 -4.47 -2.07 -6.88
CA TYR A 441 -5.79 -2.22 -6.26
C TYR A 441 -6.44 -0.86 -5.93
N GLY A 442 -5.75 0.23 -6.26
CA GLY A 442 -6.27 1.58 -6.25
C GLY A 442 -7.49 1.73 -7.14
N CYS A 443 -8.53 2.40 -6.65
CA CYS A 443 -9.77 2.62 -7.39
C CYS A 443 -10.33 1.30 -7.96
N THR A 444 -10.55 0.33 -7.07
CA THR A 444 -11.17 -0.95 -7.40
C THR A 444 -12.37 -1.22 -6.48
N LEU A 445 -13.34 -1.95 -7.02
CA LEU A 445 -14.44 -2.54 -6.27
C LEU A 445 -14.51 -4.00 -6.67
N GLU A 446 -14.67 -4.88 -5.69
CA GLU A 446 -14.52 -6.32 -5.94
C GLU A 446 -15.78 -6.95 -6.50
N ASN A 447 -16.92 -6.45 -6.06
CA ASN A 447 -18.20 -6.79 -6.63
C ASN A 447 -18.96 -5.50 -6.87
N PHE A 448 -18.73 -4.95 -8.06
CA PHE A 448 -19.29 -3.68 -8.50
C PHE A 448 -20.82 -3.69 -8.42
N GLU A 449 -21.48 -4.80 -8.79
CA GLU A 449 -22.93 -4.90 -8.85
C GLU A 449 -23.62 -4.77 -7.48
N ILE A 450 -23.00 -5.31 -6.41
CA ILE A 450 -23.54 -5.27 -5.05
C ILE A 450 -22.95 -4.16 -4.18
N ALA A 451 -21.97 -3.40 -4.69
CA ALA A 451 -21.36 -2.31 -3.95
C ALA A 451 -22.39 -1.21 -3.65
N PRO A 452 -22.23 -0.44 -2.56
CA PRO A 452 -23.08 0.72 -2.30
C PRO A 452 -23.14 1.66 -3.52
N VAL A 453 -24.33 2.20 -3.83
CA VAL A 453 -24.57 3.00 -5.05
C VAL A 453 -23.59 4.19 -5.17
N ASN A 454 -23.30 4.87 -4.05
CA ASN A 454 -22.32 5.96 -4.04
C ASN A 454 -20.90 5.49 -4.42
N ARG A 455 -20.50 4.27 -4.04
CA ARG A 455 -19.22 3.68 -4.44
C ARG A 455 -19.21 3.30 -5.90
N GLN A 456 -20.32 2.79 -6.43
CA GLN A 456 -20.46 2.50 -7.87
C GLN A 456 -20.33 3.79 -8.69
N ILE A 457 -21.04 4.86 -8.31
CA ILE A 457 -20.99 6.17 -8.97
C ILE A 457 -19.57 6.73 -8.92
N TRP A 458 -18.93 6.69 -7.74
CA TRP A 458 -17.55 7.14 -7.57
C TRP A 458 -16.58 6.42 -8.52
N LEU A 459 -16.62 5.07 -8.55
CA LEU A 459 -15.71 4.32 -9.41
C LEU A 459 -16.02 4.53 -10.89
N ASP A 460 -17.30 4.60 -11.28
CA ASP A 460 -17.72 4.92 -12.65
C ASP A 460 -17.17 6.28 -13.09
N GLU A 461 -17.22 7.30 -12.23
CA GLU A 461 -16.69 8.64 -12.51
C GLU A 461 -15.17 8.61 -12.75
N VAL A 462 -14.42 7.94 -11.85
CA VAL A 462 -12.95 7.77 -11.99
C VAL A 462 -12.64 7.09 -13.32
N VAL A 463 -13.22 5.92 -13.57
CA VAL A 463 -12.93 5.10 -14.76
C VAL A 463 -13.36 5.81 -16.05
N SER A 464 -14.46 6.57 -16.00
CA SER A 464 -14.91 7.39 -17.13
C SER A 464 -13.87 8.47 -17.50
N LYS A 465 -13.34 9.17 -16.49
CA LYS A 465 -12.28 10.19 -16.68
C LYS A 465 -10.99 9.55 -17.18
N GLU A 466 -10.58 8.42 -16.61
CA GLU A 466 -9.41 7.64 -17.06
C GLU A 466 -9.52 7.25 -18.54
N ASN A 467 -10.66 6.67 -18.94
CA ASN A 467 -10.92 6.25 -20.31
C ASN A 467 -10.91 7.45 -21.27
N ALA A 468 -11.59 8.55 -20.92
CA ALA A 468 -11.63 9.75 -21.75
C ALA A 468 -10.23 10.35 -21.95
N LEU A 469 -9.42 10.39 -20.90
CA LEU A 469 -8.07 10.93 -20.96
C LEU A 469 -7.13 10.03 -21.76
N TYR A 470 -7.25 8.71 -21.62
CA TYR A 470 -6.52 7.75 -22.44
C TYR A 470 -6.83 7.94 -23.93
N ILE A 471 -8.11 8.05 -24.30
CA ILE A 471 -8.54 8.27 -25.69
C ILE A 471 -7.92 9.55 -26.25
N LYS A 472 -8.05 10.68 -25.53
CA LYS A 472 -7.49 11.97 -25.96
C LYS A 472 -5.97 11.89 -26.15
N SER A 473 -5.27 11.25 -25.22
CA SER A 473 -3.81 11.09 -25.27
C SER A 473 -3.40 10.23 -26.47
N ASN A 474 -4.05 9.08 -26.65
CA ASN A 474 -3.76 8.15 -27.74
C ASN A 474 -4.04 8.77 -29.11
N GLN A 475 -5.13 9.53 -29.26
CA GLN A 475 -5.43 10.27 -30.49
C GLN A 475 -4.34 11.30 -30.81
N MET A 476 -3.88 12.05 -29.81
CA MET A 476 -2.82 13.05 -30.00
C MET A 476 -1.50 12.41 -30.45
N MET A 477 -1.09 11.33 -29.79
CA MET A 477 0.16 10.63 -30.13
C MET A 477 0.08 10.00 -31.53
N ASN A 478 -1.05 9.43 -31.94
CA ASN A 478 -1.21 8.82 -33.27
C ASN A 478 -1.40 9.84 -34.41
N ALA A 479 -1.85 11.07 -34.11
CA ALA A 479 -2.11 12.10 -35.13
C ALA A 479 -0.85 12.86 -35.56
N VAL A 480 0.27 12.68 -34.85
CA VAL A 480 1.53 13.36 -35.12
C VAL A 480 2.54 12.34 -35.60
N ASP A 481 3.13 12.58 -36.77
CA ASP A 481 4.30 11.85 -37.23
C ASP A 481 5.47 12.33 -36.34
N HIS A 482 5.87 11.52 -35.37
CA HIS A 482 6.90 11.87 -34.38
C HIS A 482 8.06 10.89 -34.51
N ASP A 483 9.30 11.41 -34.39
CA ASP A 483 10.47 10.54 -34.32
C ASP A 483 10.53 9.85 -32.94
N GLU A 484 10.96 8.59 -32.92
CA GLU A 484 11.15 7.81 -31.67
C GLU A 484 12.14 8.51 -30.71
N GLN A 485 12.98 9.41 -31.23
CA GLN A 485 13.98 10.18 -30.47
C GLN A 485 13.31 11.19 -29.53
N THR A 486 12.25 11.87 -29.96
CA THR A 486 11.49 12.86 -29.19
C THR A 486 10.78 12.22 -28.00
N GLU A 487 10.24 11.00 -28.17
CA GLU A 487 9.71 10.22 -27.05
C GLU A 487 10.85 9.90 -26.06
N LEU A 488 11.96 9.33 -26.54
CA LEU A 488 13.09 8.92 -25.68
C LEU A 488 13.76 10.08 -24.92
N GLU A 489 13.80 11.28 -25.50
CA GLU A 489 14.36 12.49 -24.87
C GLU A 489 13.48 13.03 -23.72
N ILE A 490 12.15 12.97 -23.85
CA ILE A 490 11.22 13.36 -22.78
C ILE A 490 11.23 12.31 -21.66
N PHE A 491 11.43 11.04 -22.00
CA PHE A 491 11.36 9.93 -21.05
C PHE A 491 12.64 9.62 -20.29
N GLY A 492 13.80 10.19 -20.64
CA GLY A 492 15.02 9.99 -19.88
C GLY A 492 15.32 8.52 -19.55
N LYS A 493 15.16 7.61 -20.52
CA LYS A 493 15.31 6.15 -20.39
C LYS A 493 14.23 5.41 -19.57
N VAL A 494 13.12 6.04 -19.16
CA VAL A 494 11.93 5.28 -18.76
C VAL A 494 11.41 4.60 -20.02
N LYS A 495 11.70 3.31 -20.18
CA LYS A 495 11.09 2.47 -21.22
C LYS A 495 9.58 2.54 -20.98
N VAL A 496 8.88 3.40 -21.74
CA VAL A 496 7.42 3.66 -21.65
C VAL A 496 6.63 2.36 -21.62
N MET A 497 7.18 1.36 -22.30
CA MET A 497 6.86 -0.02 -22.06
C MET A 497 8.17 -0.75 -21.81
N ASN A 498 8.23 -1.46 -20.69
CA ASN A 498 9.03 -2.67 -20.72
C ASN A 498 8.38 -3.59 -21.76
N LYS A 499 8.92 -3.57 -23.00
CA LYS A 499 8.38 -4.34 -24.12
C LYS A 499 8.20 -5.82 -23.75
N TYR A 500 9.07 -6.35 -22.88
CA TYR A 500 8.96 -7.71 -22.38
C TYR A 500 7.74 -7.88 -21.46
N VAL A 501 7.56 -7.05 -20.42
CA VAL A 501 6.34 -7.08 -19.56
C VAL A 501 5.07 -6.92 -20.37
N PHE A 502 5.05 -5.96 -21.31
CA PHE A 502 3.86 -5.71 -22.12
C PHE A 502 3.58 -6.89 -23.05
N SER A 503 4.62 -7.49 -23.66
CA SER A 503 4.47 -8.75 -24.40
C SER A 503 4.01 -9.89 -23.51
N SER A 504 4.51 -10.05 -22.28
CA SER A 504 4.07 -11.05 -21.32
C SER A 504 2.62 -10.84 -20.86
N TYR A 505 2.19 -9.59 -20.70
CA TYR A 505 0.80 -9.21 -20.44
C TYR A 505 -0.10 -9.62 -21.62
N LEU A 506 0.30 -9.29 -22.84
CA LEU A 506 -0.42 -9.69 -24.06
C LEU A 506 -0.48 -11.22 -24.24
N GLU A 507 0.61 -11.92 -23.90
CA GLU A 507 0.68 -13.38 -23.96
C GLU A 507 -0.19 -14.04 -22.88
N PHE A 508 -0.23 -13.49 -21.67
CA PHE A 508 -1.06 -14.01 -20.58
C PHE A 508 -2.55 -14.01 -20.97
N PHE A 509 -3.03 -12.93 -21.58
CA PHE A 509 -4.41 -12.83 -22.06
C PHE A 509 -4.62 -13.48 -23.45
N ARG A 510 -3.62 -14.13 -24.03
CA ARG A 510 -3.72 -14.70 -25.38
C ARG A 510 -4.86 -15.72 -25.46
N GLY A 511 -5.82 -15.42 -26.33
CA GLY A 511 -7.00 -16.28 -26.54
C GLY A 511 -8.23 -15.88 -25.72
N THR A 512 -8.10 -14.99 -24.72
CA THR A 512 -9.25 -14.40 -24.01
C THR A 512 -9.88 -13.26 -24.82
N PRO A 513 -11.12 -12.83 -24.49
CA PRO A 513 -11.71 -11.62 -25.06
C PRO A 513 -10.82 -10.38 -24.91
N GLU A 514 -10.20 -10.21 -23.74
CA GLU A 514 -9.25 -9.15 -23.42
C GLU A 514 -8.01 -9.22 -24.33
N GLY A 515 -7.38 -10.38 -24.46
CA GLY A 515 -6.20 -10.52 -25.32
C GLY A 515 -6.50 -10.31 -26.80
N LYS A 516 -7.72 -10.64 -27.25
CA LYS A 516 -8.18 -10.31 -28.61
C LYS A 516 -8.30 -8.79 -28.78
N LYS A 517 -8.90 -8.07 -27.83
CA LYS A 517 -9.00 -6.59 -27.85
C LYS A 517 -7.63 -5.91 -27.81
N LEU A 518 -6.76 -6.36 -26.90
CA LEU A 518 -5.40 -5.84 -26.75
C LEU A 518 -4.57 -6.05 -28.03
N LYS A 519 -4.70 -7.21 -28.69
CA LYS A 519 -4.02 -7.49 -29.97
C LYS A 519 -4.50 -6.57 -31.11
N MET A 520 -5.73 -6.08 -31.05
CA MET A 520 -6.29 -5.14 -32.04
C MET A 520 -5.98 -3.67 -31.72
N GLY A 521 -5.16 -3.38 -30.71
CA GLY A 521 -4.77 -2.01 -30.35
C GLY A 521 -5.85 -1.22 -29.60
N CYS A 522 -6.78 -1.91 -28.91
CA CYS A 522 -7.88 -1.31 -28.15
C CYS A 522 -8.79 -0.35 -28.95
N ALA A 523 -8.90 -0.53 -30.26
CA ALA A 523 -9.98 0.11 -31.02
C ALA A 523 -11.32 -0.54 -30.66
N PRO A 524 -12.42 0.22 -30.52
CA PRO A 524 -13.75 -0.36 -30.40
C PRO A 524 -14.01 -1.21 -31.64
N SER A 525 -14.43 -2.46 -31.43
CA SER A 525 -14.92 -3.31 -32.50
C SER A 525 -16.17 -2.65 -33.09
N PHE A 526 -16.06 -2.12 -34.30
CA PHE A 526 -17.17 -1.51 -35.05
C PHE A 526 -18.31 -2.49 -35.43
N ASN A 527 -18.31 -3.71 -34.88
CA ASN A 527 -19.24 -4.78 -35.25
C ASN A 527 -20.01 -5.33 -34.05
N GLU A 528 -20.71 -4.47 -33.32
CA GLU A 528 -21.99 -4.86 -32.72
C GLU A 528 -23.00 -3.79 -33.13
N GLU A 529 -23.41 -3.86 -34.40
CA GLU A 529 -24.65 -3.25 -34.84
C GLU A 529 -25.77 -3.72 -33.91
N PHE A 530 -26.41 -2.74 -33.28
CA PHE A 530 -27.77 -2.85 -32.78
C PHE A 530 -28.61 -3.62 -33.80
N ASN A 531 -28.96 -4.86 -33.49
CA ASN A 531 -30.20 -5.43 -33.98
C ASN A 531 -31.17 -5.48 -32.78
N PRO A 532 -32.39 -4.93 -32.94
CA PRO A 532 -33.34 -4.68 -31.86
C PRO A 532 -33.85 -5.94 -31.17
#